data_AF-A0A537XAX7-F1
#
_entry.id   AF-A0A537XAX7-F1
#
_cell.length_a   1.000
_cell.length_b   1.000
_cell.length_c   1.000
_cell.angle_alpha   90.00
_cell.angle_beta   90.00
_cell.angle_gamma   90.00
#
_symmetry.space_group_name_H-M   'P 1'
#
loop_
_entity.id
_entity.type
_entity.pdbx_description
1 polymer ?
#
loop_
_entity_poly.entity_id
_entity_poly.type
_entity_poly.pdbx_seq_one_letter_code
_entity_poly.pdbx_strand_id
1 'polypeptide(L)'
;MIRGKLIASAAIVGIVFAAPAAPAAPAAPVPPSPPAPPAPPSPPAPPGPPAPAPVTTTLSLYLVGAEGHPPLVVRGEGFQIRGVLKTFVPGQRIRVRVVRNGRQVAVHFFAVKRGPHHTGVFSWGYKSPGAGKVTITADHAATPQMAALRARPVYLRAVSGSVHGHQRGDTVRLLQTELSNLGYAVEHSGVMDGATERAVLAFRKTSGLSRTTRADRAFFIRMSHGGGRFHVRYPRDGKHVEADLSHQVLAEIEPGAHVHQIFTMSSGKPSTPTV
;
A
#
# COMPACT_ATOMS: atom_id res chain seq x y z
N MET A 1 26.07 4.03 -46.16
CA MET A 1 25.30 5.26 -45.88
C MET A 1 25.76 5.72 -44.49
N ILE A 2 26.52 6.81 -44.24
CA ILE A 2 26.58 8.17 -44.82
C ILE A 2 25.20 8.86 -44.75
N ARG A 3 24.97 10.06 -44.19
CA ARG A 3 25.79 11.23 -43.73
C ARG A 3 25.56 11.51 -42.21
N GLY A 4 26.28 12.33 -41.42
CA GLY A 4 27.01 13.61 -41.61
C GLY A 4 26.11 14.78 -41.12
N LYS A 5 26.50 15.91 -40.49
CA LYS A 5 27.76 16.69 -40.23
C LYS A 5 27.48 17.68 -39.02
N LEU A 6 28.35 18.45 -38.33
CA LEU A 6 29.82 18.60 -38.09
C LEU A 6 30.09 19.52 -36.82
N ILE A 7 31.29 19.45 -36.21
CA ILE A 7 32.33 20.49 -35.89
C ILE A 7 31.90 21.99 -35.66
N ALA A 8 32.51 22.88 -34.82
CA ALA A 8 33.84 22.96 -34.16
C ALA A 8 33.86 23.76 -32.82
N SER A 9 34.90 23.57 -32.00
CA SER A 9 35.86 24.62 -31.53
C SER A 9 36.85 23.99 -30.52
N ALA A 10 38.09 23.65 -30.91
CA ALA A 10 39.25 24.53 -31.13
C ALA A 10 39.96 24.91 -29.82
N ALA A 11 40.96 24.10 -29.44
CA ALA A 11 41.95 24.40 -28.41
C ALA A 11 43.32 24.63 -29.05
N ILE A 12 44.10 25.60 -28.55
CA ILE A 12 45.44 25.93 -29.04
C ILE A 12 46.43 25.86 -27.89
N VAL A 13 47.58 25.25 -28.14
CA VAL A 13 48.69 25.10 -27.18
C VAL A 13 49.56 26.36 -27.20
N GLY A 14 49.83 26.93 -26.02
CA GLY A 14 50.82 27.99 -25.82
C GLY A 14 52.03 27.47 -25.07
N ILE A 15 53.19 27.40 -25.74
CA ILE A 15 54.48 27.05 -25.10
C ILE A 15 55.03 28.30 -24.41
N VAL A 16 55.36 28.21 -23.13
CA VAL A 16 56.00 29.29 -22.38
C VAL A 16 57.52 29.07 -22.36
N PHE A 17 58.26 30.00 -22.98
CA PHE A 17 59.72 30.07 -22.85
C PHE A 17 60.13 30.59 -21.47
N ALA A 18 61.18 30.03 -20.89
CA ALA A 18 61.84 30.60 -19.72
C ALA A 18 62.72 31.79 -20.14
N ALA A 19 62.59 32.93 -19.46
CA ALA A 19 63.46 34.09 -19.61
C ALA A 19 64.39 34.21 -18.39
N PRO A 20 65.65 34.68 -18.55
CA PRO A 20 66.62 34.75 -17.46
C PRO A 20 66.31 35.90 -16.49
N ALA A 21 66.67 35.71 -15.22
CA ALA A 21 66.53 36.74 -14.19
C ALA A 21 67.59 37.85 -14.35
N ALA A 22 67.17 39.11 -14.26
CA ALA A 22 68.05 40.26 -14.13
C ALA A 22 68.42 40.50 -12.65
N PRO A 23 69.63 40.99 -12.34
CA PRO A 23 70.02 41.30 -10.96
C PRO A 23 69.25 42.50 -10.41
N ALA A 24 68.71 42.37 -9.19
CA ALA A 24 68.01 43.44 -8.51
C ALA A 24 69.00 44.50 -7.95
N ALA A 25 68.70 45.78 -8.17
CA ALA A 25 69.42 46.88 -7.55
C ALA A 25 69.11 46.99 -6.04
N PRO A 26 70.04 47.47 -5.19
CA PRO A 26 69.80 47.62 -3.77
C PRO A 26 68.74 48.71 -3.49
N ALA A 27 67.66 48.34 -2.80
CA ALA A 27 66.64 49.28 -2.37
C ALA A 27 67.10 50.09 -1.15
N ALA A 28 66.75 51.38 -1.10
CA ALA A 28 67.01 52.24 0.05
C ALA A 28 66.13 51.84 1.26
N PRO A 29 66.61 52.02 2.51
CA PRO A 29 65.86 51.67 3.70
C PRO A 29 64.63 52.57 3.89
N VAL A 30 63.45 51.96 4.00
CA VAL A 30 62.19 52.63 4.33
C VAL A 30 62.04 52.69 5.85
N PRO A 31 61.63 53.82 6.46
CA PRO A 31 61.46 53.92 7.91
C PRO A 31 60.33 53.00 8.44
N PRO A 32 60.43 52.50 9.68
CA PRO A 32 59.43 51.59 10.25
C PRO A 32 58.11 52.32 10.57
N SER A 33 56.99 51.73 10.13
CA SER A 33 55.65 52.20 10.49
C SER A 33 55.32 51.93 11.97
N PRO A 34 54.56 52.82 12.64
CA PRO A 34 54.19 52.63 14.04
C PRO A 34 53.18 51.47 14.25
N PRO A 35 53.10 50.87 15.45
CA PRO A 35 52.17 49.78 15.74
C PRO A 35 50.69 50.20 15.62
N ALA A 36 49.87 49.35 15.02
CA ALA A 36 48.42 49.56 14.95
C ALA A 36 47.75 49.27 16.32
N PRO A 37 46.70 50.03 16.73
CA PRO A 37 45.97 49.76 17.95
C PRO A 37 45.25 48.39 17.95
N PRO A 38 45.01 47.78 19.13
CA PRO A 38 44.18 46.57 19.22
C PRO A 38 42.76 46.82 18.70
N ALA A 39 42.25 45.89 17.87
CA ALA A 39 40.87 45.95 17.40
C ALA A 39 39.89 45.69 18.57
N PRO A 40 38.77 46.45 18.66
CA PRO A 40 37.77 46.22 19.69
C PRO A 40 37.06 44.85 19.50
N PRO A 41 36.58 44.22 20.59
CA PRO A 41 35.89 42.93 20.50
C PRO A 41 34.60 43.05 19.68
N SER A 42 34.38 42.09 18.79
CA SER A 42 33.16 42.03 17.96
C SER A 42 31.91 41.85 18.83
N PRO A 43 30.81 42.60 18.59
CA PRO A 43 29.55 42.39 19.30
C PRO A 43 29.04 40.94 19.12
N PRO A 44 28.35 40.37 20.13
CA PRO A 44 27.68 39.08 19.98
C PRO A 44 26.72 39.10 18.79
N ALA A 45 26.77 38.06 17.96
CA ALA A 45 25.85 37.91 16.84
C ALA A 45 24.39 37.86 17.36
N PRO A 46 23.42 38.56 16.73
CA PRO A 46 22.03 38.48 17.13
C PRO A 46 21.52 37.03 17.14
N PRO A 47 20.70 36.63 18.12
CA PRO A 47 20.07 35.31 18.10
C PRO A 47 19.25 35.17 16.82
N GLY A 48 19.55 34.12 16.04
CA GLY A 48 18.90 33.89 14.76
C GLY A 48 17.38 33.71 14.91
N PRO A 49 16.59 33.97 13.84
CA PRO A 49 15.13 33.83 13.90
C PRO A 49 14.71 32.47 14.46
N PRO A 50 13.71 32.42 15.36
CA PRO A 50 13.27 31.16 15.96
C PRO A 50 12.85 30.18 14.86
N ALA A 51 13.36 28.95 14.92
CA ALA A 51 13.07 27.93 13.92
C ALA A 51 11.55 27.72 13.80
N PRO A 52 10.99 27.68 12.58
CA PRO A 52 9.55 27.58 12.40
C PRO A 52 9.01 26.30 13.05
N ALA A 53 7.90 26.43 13.79
CA ALA A 53 7.34 25.31 14.54
C ALA A 53 7.00 24.13 13.61
N PRO A 54 7.32 22.88 13.99
CA PRO A 54 7.15 21.72 13.14
C PRO A 54 5.67 21.45 12.85
N VAL A 55 5.34 21.21 11.58
CA VAL A 55 3.96 20.99 11.15
C VAL A 55 3.39 19.69 11.75
N THR A 56 2.23 19.80 12.41
CA THR A 56 1.44 18.64 12.85
C THR A 56 0.43 18.27 11.77
N THR A 57 0.48 17.02 11.30
CA THR A 57 -0.36 16.48 10.22
C THR A 57 -0.72 15.03 10.52
N THR A 58 -1.76 14.48 9.88
CA THR A 58 -2.22 13.09 10.12
C THR A 58 -1.76 12.18 8.98
N LEU A 59 -1.15 11.03 9.31
CA LEU A 59 -0.75 10.01 8.34
C LEU A 59 -1.74 8.82 8.37
N SER A 60 -2.42 8.59 7.26
CA SER A 60 -3.30 7.44 7.02
C SER A 60 -2.64 6.42 6.10
N LEU A 61 -2.96 5.14 6.31
CA LEU A 61 -2.57 4.03 5.44
C LEU A 61 -3.81 3.35 4.88
N TYR A 62 -3.74 2.98 3.60
CA TYR A 62 -4.77 2.25 2.87
C TYR A 62 -4.11 1.10 2.09
N LEU A 63 -4.87 0.02 1.90
CA LEU A 63 -4.54 -1.05 0.97
C LEU A 63 -5.41 -0.88 -0.28
N VAL A 64 -4.87 -1.27 -1.44
CA VAL A 64 -5.62 -1.37 -2.69
C VAL A 64 -5.24 -2.70 -3.35
N GLY A 65 -6.25 -3.50 -3.71
CA GLY A 65 -6.05 -4.88 -4.17
C GLY A 65 -5.89 -5.90 -3.03
N ALA A 66 -6.48 -5.63 -1.87
CA ALA A 66 -6.55 -6.55 -0.74
C ALA A 66 -7.84 -6.29 0.06
N GLU A 67 -8.95 -6.81 -0.45
CA GLU A 67 -10.27 -6.75 0.18
C GLU A 67 -10.47 -7.87 1.21
N GLY A 68 -11.48 -7.75 2.07
CA GLY A 68 -11.80 -8.72 3.14
C GLY A 68 -11.80 -8.10 4.54
N HIS A 69 -12.29 -8.84 5.53
CA HIS A 69 -12.51 -8.39 6.90
C HIS A 69 -12.06 -9.48 7.91
N PRO A 70 -10.74 -9.65 8.16
CA PRO A 70 -9.64 -8.75 7.80
C PRO A 70 -9.11 -8.89 6.36
N PRO A 71 -8.57 -7.81 5.75
CA PRO A 71 -8.03 -7.80 4.39
C PRO A 71 -7.19 -9.04 4.04
N LEU A 72 -7.53 -9.68 2.91
CA LEU A 72 -6.93 -10.91 2.43
C LEU A 72 -5.95 -10.64 1.29
N VAL A 73 -4.89 -11.44 1.21
CA VAL A 73 -4.08 -11.54 -0.02
C VAL A 73 -3.56 -12.96 -0.22
N VAL A 74 -3.38 -13.40 -1.46
CA VAL A 74 -2.78 -14.70 -1.78
C VAL A 74 -1.25 -14.60 -1.82
N ARG A 75 -0.54 -15.63 -1.35
CA ARG A 75 0.92 -15.74 -1.45
C ARG A 75 1.39 -15.52 -2.89
N GLY A 76 2.35 -14.61 -3.07
CA GLY A 76 2.89 -14.21 -4.37
C GLY A 76 2.08 -13.14 -5.11
N GLU A 77 0.83 -12.90 -4.70
CA GLU A 77 0.00 -11.83 -5.25
C GLU A 77 0.48 -10.46 -4.74
N GLY A 78 0.24 -9.41 -5.54
CA GLY A 78 0.71 -8.05 -5.27
C GLY A 78 -0.42 -7.10 -4.91
N PHE A 79 -0.22 -6.31 -3.86
CA PHE A 79 -1.14 -5.26 -3.43
C PHE A 79 -0.40 -3.92 -3.29
N GLN A 80 -1.13 -2.82 -3.34
CA GLN A 80 -0.57 -1.47 -3.20
C GLN A 80 -0.80 -0.94 -1.79
N ILE A 81 0.28 -0.58 -1.10
CA ILE A 81 0.25 0.16 0.16
C ILE A 81 0.27 1.65 -0.19
N ARG A 82 -0.84 2.35 0.07
CA ARG A 82 -0.98 3.80 -0.18
C ARG A 82 -0.97 4.57 1.13
N GLY A 83 0.00 5.47 1.30
CA GLY A 83 0.04 6.41 2.40
C GLY A 83 -0.48 7.78 1.97
N VAL A 84 -1.22 8.44 2.85
CA VAL A 84 -1.75 9.81 2.64
C VAL A 84 -1.52 10.64 3.91
N LEU A 85 -0.91 11.82 3.75
CA LEU A 85 -0.80 12.84 4.78
C LEU A 85 -1.83 13.93 4.52
N LYS A 86 -2.53 14.38 5.57
CA LYS A 86 -3.51 15.48 5.50
C LYS A 86 -2.89 16.75 4.88
N THR A 87 -1.68 17.08 5.29
CA THR A 87 -0.88 18.20 4.79
C THR A 87 0.46 17.68 4.24
N PHE A 88 0.85 18.14 3.05
CA PHE A 88 2.15 17.91 2.43
C PHE A 88 3.24 18.78 3.07
N VAL A 89 4.37 18.17 3.42
CA VAL A 89 5.60 18.87 3.79
C VAL A 89 6.72 18.34 2.87
N PRO A 90 7.47 19.21 2.16
CA PRO A 90 8.52 18.77 1.25
C PRO A 90 9.73 18.19 2.00
N GLY A 91 10.54 17.38 1.29
CA GLY A 91 11.76 16.76 1.81
C GLY A 91 11.56 15.60 2.81
N GLN A 92 10.36 15.42 3.35
CA GLN A 92 10.09 14.43 4.40
C GLN A 92 10.15 12.99 3.88
N ARG A 93 10.64 12.07 4.71
CA ARG A 93 10.81 10.64 4.39
C ARG A 93 10.08 9.76 5.40
N ILE A 94 9.11 8.98 4.94
CA ILE A 94 8.32 8.08 5.78
C ILE A 94 8.90 6.68 5.73
N ARG A 95 9.17 6.12 6.91
CA ARG A 95 9.54 4.71 7.07
C ARG A 95 8.28 3.87 7.01
N VAL A 96 8.24 2.89 6.11
CA VAL A 96 7.18 1.87 6.06
C VAL A 96 7.82 0.53 6.38
N ARG A 97 7.24 -0.20 7.33
CA ARG A 97 7.69 -1.50 7.81
C ARG A 97 6.59 -2.53 7.61
N VAL A 98 6.94 -3.67 7.02
CA VAL A 98 6.08 -4.85 6.90
C VAL A 98 6.60 -5.93 7.83
N VAL A 99 5.73 -6.42 8.71
CA VAL A 99 6.02 -7.45 9.71
C VAL A 99 5.10 -8.63 9.46
N ARG A 100 5.62 -9.84 9.27
CA ARG A 100 4.84 -11.07 9.09
C ARG A 100 5.14 -12.04 10.23
N ASN A 101 4.08 -12.48 10.93
CA ASN A 101 4.19 -13.37 12.10
C ASN A 101 5.26 -12.88 13.11
N GLY A 102 5.22 -11.58 13.45
CA GLY A 102 6.18 -10.92 14.34
C GLY A 102 7.55 -10.60 13.74
N ARG A 103 7.98 -11.26 12.66
CA ARG A 103 9.27 -11.01 12.01
C ARG A 103 9.17 -9.89 10.97
N GLN A 104 10.10 -8.93 11.02
CA GLN A 104 10.22 -7.89 9.99
C GLN A 104 10.63 -8.53 8.66
N VAL A 105 9.81 -8.35 7.62
CA VAL A 105 10.05 -8.93 6.27
C VAL A 105 10.41 -7.89 5.22
N ALA A 106 10.11 -6.61 5.44
CA ALA A 106 10.59 -5.50 4.61
C ALA A 106 10.54 -4.18 5.38
N VAL A 107 11.47 -3.27 5.04
CA VAL A 107 11.44 -1.84 5.42
C VAL A 107 11.82 -1.02 4.19
N HIS A 108 11.15 0.11 3.98
CA HIS A 108 11.52 1.07 2.95
C HIS A 108 11.26 2.51 3.41
N PHE A 109 11.96 3.49 2.82
CA PHE A 109 11.84 4.91 3.15
C PHE A 109 11.34 5.71 1.94
N PHE A 110 10.06 6.03 1.92
CA PHE A 110 9.42 6.78 0.83
C PHE A 110 9.58 8.29 1.05
N ALA A 111 10.10 8.99 0.05
CA ALA A 111 9.96 10.44 -0.03
C ALA A 111 8.48 10.79 -0.30
N VAL A 112 7.92 11.72 0.48
CA VAL A 112 6.54 12.16 0.28
C VAL A 112 6.44 12.96 -1.03
N LYS A 113 5.47 12.65 -1.89
CA LYS A 113 5.15 13.42 -3.09
C LYS A 113 3.92 14.31 -2.83
N ARG A 114 3.83 15.46 -3.52
CA ARG A 114 2.64 16.32 -3.47
C ARG A 114 1.48 15.63 -4.20
N GLY A 115 0.35 15.47 -3.52
CA GLY A 115 -0.91 14.98 -4.05
C GLY A 115 -1.96 16.09 -4.23
N PRO A 116 -3.21 15.71 -4.58
CA PRO A 116 -4.34 16.63 -4.66
C PRO A 116 -4.60 17.36 -3.33
N HIS A 117 -5.22 18.54 -3.39
CA HIS A 117 -5.63 19.34 -2.21
C HIS A 117 -4.52 19.55 -1.16
N HIS A 118 -3.26 19.71 -1.62
CA HIS A 118 -2.08 19.88 -0.76
C HIS A 118 -1.83 18.69 0.20
N THR A 119 -2.40 17.51 -0.07
CA THR A 119 -2.06 16.28 0.65
C THR A 119 -0.66 15.77 0.28
N GLY A 120 -0.01 15.06 1.19
CA GLY A 120 1.19 14.28 0.87
C GLY A 120 0.80 12.84 0.50
N VAL A 121 1.43 12.23 -0.50
CA VAL A 121 1.13 10.84 -0.90
C VAL A 121 2.38 10.03 -1.16
N PHE A 122 2.30 8.72 -0.89
CA PHE A 122 3.21 7.70 -1.41
C PHE A 122 2.46 6.41 -1.72
N SER A 123 3.03 5.58 -2.58
CA SER A 123 2.49 4.26 -2.96
C SER A 123 3.61 3.24 -3.11
N TRP A 124 3.34 2.00 -2.70
CA TRP A 124 4.29 0.89 -2.79
C TRP A 124 3.59 -0.41 -3.16
N GLY A 125 3.95 -0.98 -4.31
CA GLY A 125 3.56 -2.34 -4.67
C GLY A 125 4.39 -3.35 -3.87
N TYR A 126 3.74 -4.13 -3.01
CA TYR A 126 4.36 -5.20 -2.24
C TYR A 126 3.70 -6.54 -2.57
N LYS A 127 4.53 -7.59 -2.74
CA LYS A 127 4.08 -8.98 -2.92
C LYS A 127 4.43 -9.77 -1.66
N SER A 128 3.47 -10.46 -1.04
CA SER A 128 3.77 -11.25 0.16
C SER A 128 4.39 -12.60 -0.22
N PRO A 129 5.67 -12.89 0.13
CA PRO A 129 6.35 -14.10 -0.35
C PRO A 129 5.93 -15.39 0.38
N GLY A 130 5.08 -15.30 1.41
CA GLY A 130 4.65 -16.41 2.25
C GLY A 130 3.47 -16.03 3.14
N ALA A 131 2.69 -17.03 3.57
CA ALA A 131 1.47 -16.85 4.35
C ALA A 131 1.71 -16.43 5.81
N GLY A 132 0.65 -15.97 6.46
CA GLY A 132 0.62 -15.54 7.85
C GLY A 132 -0.10 -14.21 8.08
N LYS A 133 -0.15 -13.77 9.34
CA LYS A 133 -0.61 -12.43 9.71
C LYS A 133 0.47 -11.42 9.31
N VAL A 134 0.09 -10.46 8.48
CA VAL A 134 0.94 -9.35 8.04
C VAL A 134 0.44 -8.05 8.66
N THR A 135 1.33 -7.34 9.33
CA THR A 135 1.10 -6.02 9.91
C THR A 135 1.95 -4.99 9.17
N ILE A 136 1.34 -3.90 8.75
CA ILE A 136 2.00 -2.80 8.04
C ILE A 136 1.91 -1.56 8.93
N THR A 137 3.07 -0.97 9.25
CA THR A 137 3.17 0.27 10.01
C THR A 137 3.95 1.30 9.20
N ALA A 138 3.49 2.54 9.21
CA ALA A 138 4.25 3.68 8.70
C ALA A 138 4.52 4.68 9.84
N ASP A 139 5.73 5.21 9.86
CA ASP A 139 6.22 6.12 10.89
C ASP A 139 7.15 7.20 10.32
N HIS A 140 7.18 8.35 11.01
CA HIS A 140 8.00 9.51 10.69
C HIS A 140 8.73 9.93 11.97
N ALA A 141 10.06 10.04 11.92
CA ALA A 141 10.84 10.64 12.99
C ALA A 141 10.71 12.17 12.93
N ALA A 142 10.72 12.86 14.07
CA ALA A 142 10.60 14.31 14.07
C ALA A 142 11.73 14.98 13.26
N THR A 143 11.36 15.97 12.47
CA THR A 143 12.27 16.90 11.77
C THR A 143 11.93 18.33 12.21
N PRO A 144 12.80 19.33 11.96
CA PRO A 144 12.47 20.72 12.24
C PRO A 144 11.20 21.21 11.52
N GLN A 145 10.81 20.57 10.40
CA GLN A 145 9.66 20.97 9.60
C GLN A 145 8.38 20.15 9.87
N MET A 146 8.48 18.96 10.47
CA MET A 146 7.32 18.08 10.71
C MET A 146 7.51 17.21 11.96
N ALA A 147 6.48 17.13 12.79
CA ALA A 147 6.50 16.36 14.03
C ALA A 147 6.76 14.86 13.81
N ALA A 148 7.06 14.13 14.89
CA ALA A 148 7.06 12.67 14.86
C ALA A 148 5.62 12.16 14.67
N LEU A 149 5.41 11.26 13.72
CA LEU A 149 4.08 10.75 13.36
C LEU A 149 4.07 9.23 13.24
N ARG A 150 2.93 8.62 13.52
CA ARG A 150 2.71 7.18 13.35
C ARG A 150 1.33 6.94 12.76
N ALA A 151 1.28 6.18 11.68
CA ALA A 151 0.03 5.72 11.11
C ALA A 151 -0.68 4.73 12.04
N ARG A 152 -2.00 4.63 11.93
CA ARG A 152 -2.71 3.45 12.45
C ARG A 152 -2.16 2.20 11.75
N PRO A 153 -1.81 1.13 12.49
CA PRO A 153 -1.32 -0.11 11.88
C PRO A 153 -2.43 -0.75 11.04
N VAL A 154 -2.08 -1.23 9.85
CA VAL A 154 -3.00 -1.99 9.00
C VAL A 154 -2.65 -3.47 9.11
N TYR A 155 -3.65 -4.31 9.27
CA TYR A 155 -3.51 -5.77 9.36
C TYR A 155 -4.13 -6.43 8.13
N LEU A 156 -3.45 -7.43 7.59
CA LEU A 156 -3.96 -8.29 6.53
C LEU A 156 -3.51 -9.75 6.78
N ARG A 157 -4.21 -10.71 6.19
CA ARG A 157 -3.81 -12.13 6.22
C ARG A 157 -3.36 -12.57 4.83
N ALA A 158 -2.12 -13.01 4.73
CA ALA A 158 -1.60 -13.68 3.55
C ALA A 158 -1.94 -15.18 3.64
N VAL A 159 -2.65 -15.75 2.66
CA VAL A 159 -2.97 -17.18 2.59
C VAL A 159 -2.11 -17.92 1.56
N SER A 160 -1.86 -19.21 1.79
CA SER A 160 -1.13 -20.07 0.85
C SER A 160 -1.83 -21.40 0.66
N GLY A 161 -2.09 -21.75 -0.60
CA GLY A 161 -2.63 -23.06 -0.99
C GLY A 161 -4.11 -23.02 -1.34
N SER A 162 -4.72 -24.20 -1.35
CA SER A 162 -6.14 -24.41 -1.59
C SER A 162 -6.75 -25.17 -0.42
N VAL A 163 -7.92 -24.73 0.03
CA VAL A 163 -8.76 -25.46 0.98
C VAL A 163 -9.76 -26.33 0.20
N HIS A 164 -9.93 -27.56 0.64
CA HIS A 164 -10.89 -28.54 0.12
C HIS A 164 -11.46 -29.38 1.26
N GLY A 165 -12.50 -30.19 0.98
CA GLY A 165 -13.20 -31.03 1.95
C GLY A 165 -12.28 -31.71 2.97
N HIS A 166 -12.77 -31.78 4.21
CA HIS A 166 -12.13 -32.35 5.40
C HIS A 166 -10.85 -31.68 5.93
N GLN A 167 -10.29 -30.66 5.26
CA GLN A 167 -9.22 -29.85 5.86
C GLN A 167 -9.70 -29.13 7.14
N ARG A 168 -8.76 -28.77 8.03
CA ARG A 168 -9.03 -28.07 9.30
C ARG A 168 -7.99 -27.00 9.61
N GLY A 169 -8.34 -26.02 10.43
CA GLY A 169 -7.41 -25.04 11.03
C GLY A 169 -7.63 -23.59 10.60
N ASP A 170 -6.66 -22.72 10.92
CA ASP A 170 -6.76 -21.25 10.80
C ASP A 170 -7.18 -20.74 9.40
N THR A 171 -6.69 -21.37 8.33
CA THR A 171 -7.07 -21.00 6.95
C THR A 171 -8.54 -21.30 6.67
N VAL A 172 -9.09 -22.34 7.29
CA VAL A 172 -10.51 -22.71 7.18
C VAL A 172 -11.37 -21.79 8.04
N ARG A 173 -10.94 -21.47 9.27
CA ARG A 173 -11.59 -20.46 10.12
C ARG A 173 -11.67 -19.10 9.43
N LEU A 174 -10.61 -18.69 8.74
CA LEU A 174 -10.59 -17.48 7.94
C LEU A 174 -11.54 -17.55 6.74
N LEU A 175 -11.53 -18.66 5.99
CA LEU A 175 -12.46 -18.89 4.89
C LEU A 175 -13.92 -18.76 5.35
N GLN A 176 -14.27 -19.35 6.50
CA GLN A 176 -15.60 -19.25 7.11
C GLN A 176 -15.91 -17.83 7.60
N THR A 177 -14.96 -17.14 8.24
CA THR A 177 -15.10 -15.73 8.65
C THR A 177 -15.47 -14.85 7.45
N GLU A 178 -14.71 -14.92 6.38
CA GLU A 178 -14.93 -14.09 5.20
C GLU A 178 -16.17 -14.49 4.38
N LEU A 179 -16.50 -15.78 4.31
CA LEU A 179 -17.76 -16.25 3.71
C LEU A 179 -18.97 -15.72 4.49
N SER A 180 -18.93 -15.79 5.83
CA SER A 180 -19.95 -15.21 6.71
C SER A 180 -20.05 -13.69 6.57
N ASN A 181 -18.92 -12.97 6.44
CA ASN A 181 -18.89 -11.52 6.19
C ASN A 181 -19.49 -11.12 4.83
N LEU A 182 -19.51 -12.03 3.86
CA LEU A 182 -20.16 -11.88 2.56
C LEU A 182 -21.62 -12.36 2.54
N GLY A 183 -22.13 -12.85 3.68
CA GLY A 183 -23.49 -13.37 3.83
C GLY A 183 -23.67 -14.82 3.37
N TYR A 184 -22.63 -15.64 3.20
CA TYR A 184 -22.82 -17.06 2.89
C TYR A 184 -23.11 -17.88 4.15
N ALA A 185 -24.04 -18.85 4.03
CA ALA A 185 -24.40 -19.75 5.12
C ALA A 185 -23.26 -20.71 5.49
N VAL A 186 -22.51 -20.39 6.56
CA VAL A 186 -21.39 -21.19 7.10
C VAL A 186 -21.39 -21.18 8.63
N GLU A 187 -20.87 -22.26 9.22
CA GLU A 187 -20.53 -22.32 10.65
C GLU A 187 -19.04 -22.03 10.84
N HIS A 188 -18.65 -21.42 11.97
CA HIS A 188 -17.24 -21.12 12.29
C HIS A 188 -16.52 -22.33 12.92
N SER A 189 -16.78 -23.52 12.39
CA SER A 189 -16.28 -24.81 12.90
C SER A 189 -14.75 -24.93 12.86
N GLY A 190 -14.10 -24.26 11.90
CA GLY A 190 -12.69 -24.45 11.55
C GLY A 190 -12.43 -25.75 10.77
N VAL A 191 -13.47 -26.36 10.22
CA VAL A 191 -13.47 -27.62 9.46
C VAL A 191 -14.10 -27.38 8.09
N MET A 192 -13.52 -27.93 7.03
CA MET A 192 -14.15 -27.87 5.70
C MET A 192 -15.25 -28.94 5.63
N ASP A 193 -16.37 -28.61 6.25
CA ASP A 193 -17.61 -29.37 6.32
C ASP A 193 -18.52 -29.12 5.09
N GLY A 194 -19.58 -29.92 4.97
CA GLY A 194 -20.52 -29.84 3.84
C GLY A 194 -21.31 -28.53 3.75
N ALA A 195 -21.41 -27.74 4.84
CA ALA A 195 -21.98 -26.39 4.79
C ALA A 195 -20.98 -25.42 4.15
N THR A 196 -19.73 -25.44 4.63
CA THR A 196 -18.61 -24.65 4.07
C THR A 196 -18.36 -24.99 2.59
N GLU A 197 -18.48 -26.25 2.19
CA GLU A 197 -18.40 -26.66 0.78
C GLU A 197 -19.55 -26.11 -0.09
N ARG A 198 -20.79 -26.08 0.43
CA ARG A 198 -21.94 -25.45 -0.25
C ARG A 198 -21.76 -23.94 -0.37
N ALA A 199 -21.23 -23.27 0.66
CA ALA A 199 -20.92 -21.85 0.64
C ALA A 199 -19.81 -21.50 -0.36
N VAL A 200 -18.75 -22.32 -0.45
CA VAL A 200 -17.70 -22.16 -1.48
C VAL A 200 -18.28 -22.35 -2.89
N LEU A 201 -19.15 -23.34 -3.10
CA LEU A 201 -19.85 -23.52 -4.38
C LEU A 201 -20.74 -22.31 -4.73
N ALA A 202 -21.47 -21.77 -3.74
CA ALA A 202 -22.28 -20.57 -3.90
C ALA A 202 -21.44 -19.33 -4.25
N PHE A 203 -20.37 -19.05 -3.50
CA PHE A 203 -19.42 -17.97 -3.80
C PHE A 203 -18.87 -18.09 -5.22
N ARG A 204 -18.49 -19.29 -5.64
CA ARG A 204 -17.93 -19.54 -6.99
C ARG A 204 -18.96 -19.26 -8.07
N LYS A 205 -20.20 -19.72 -7.88
CA LYS A 205 -21.35 -19.39 -8.73
C LYS A 205 -21.57 -17.88 -8.86
N THR A 206 -21.78 -17.16 -7.75
CA THR A 206 -21.95 -15.69 -7.72
C THR A 206 -20.77 -14.94 -8.35
N SER A 207 -19.58 -15.54 -8.31
CA SER A 207 -18.35 -14.92 -8.83
C SER A 207 -18.04 -15.21 -10.31
N GLY A 208 -18.79 -16.09 -10.97
CA GLY A 208 -18.50 -16.57 -12.34
C GLY A 208 -17.36 -17.59 -12.44
N LEU A 209 -16.99 -18.25 -11.33
CA LEU A 209 -15.94 -19.27 -11.28
C LEU A 209 -16.50 -20.69 -11.53
N SER A 210 -15.63 -21.60 -11.99
CA SER A 210 -15.98 -23.01 -12.23
C SER A 210 -16.65 -23.64 -11.01
N ARG A 211 -17.81 -24.28 -11.20
CA ARG A 211 -18.70 -24.77 -10.13
C ARG A 211 -18.12 -25.99 -9.40
N THR A 212 -17.33 -25.77 -8.34
CA THR A 212 -16.72 -26.81 -7.49
C THR A 212 -16.79 -26.42 -6.00
N THR A 213 -16.51 -27.35 -5.08
CA THR A 213 -16.46 -27.09 -3.63
C THR A 213 -15.08 -26.65 -3.11
N ARG A 214 -14.09 -26.46 -4.00
CA ARG A 214 -12.69 -26.18 -3.62
C ARG A 214 -12.44 -24.67 -3.58
N ALA A 215 -11.90 -24.17 -2.47
CA ALA A 215 -11.35 -22.82 -2.38
C ALA A 215 -9.90 -22.86 -2.86
N ASP A 216 -9.67 -22.60 -4.14
CA ASP A 216 -8.36 -22.63 -4.80
C ASP A 216 -7.69 -21.24 -4.91
N ARG A 217 -6.60 -21.14 -5.67
CA ARG A 217 -5.90 -19.87 -5.92
C ARG A 217 -6.80 -18.81 -6.58
N ALA A 218 -7.63 -19.22 -7.54
CA ALA A 218 -8.52 -18.30 -8.26
C ALA A 218 -9.69 -17.85 -7.38
N PHE A 219 -10.22 -18.76 -6.55
CA PHE A 219 -11.18 -18.43 -5.49
C PHE A 219 -10.63 -17.33 -4.57
N PHE A 220 -9.47 -17.55 -3.92
CA PHE A 220 -8.94 -16.58 -2.96
C PHE A 220 -8.51 -15.25 -3.61
N ILE A 221 -8.09 -15.24 -4.89
CA ILE A 221 -7.84 -14.00 -5.64
C ILE A 221 -9.12 -13.23 -5.91
N ARG A 222 -10.16 -13.90 -6.42
CA ARG A 222 -11.47 -13.29 -6.68
C ARG A 222 -12.07 -12.69 -5.41
N MET A 223 -11.83 -13.35 -4.28
CA MET A 223 -12.20 -12.94 -2.92
C MET A 223 -11.40 -11.73 -2.42
N SER A 224 -10.07 -11.71 -2.55
CA SER A 224 -9.24 -10.53 -2.22
C SER A 224 -9.44 -9.33 -3.16
N HIS A 225 -10.27 -9.47 -4.20
CA HIS A 225 -10.76 -8.39 -5.07
C HIS A 225 -12.27 -8.13 -4.93
N GLY A 226 -12.88 -8.51 -3.79
CA GLY A 226 -14.26 -8.16 -3.45
C GLY A 226 -15.34 -8.92 -4.24
N GLY A 227 -14.99 -10.03 -4.88
CA GLY A 227 -15.95 -10.92 -5.55
C GLY A 227 -16.88 -11.64 -4.57
N GLY A 228 -17.91 -12.30 -5.12
CA GLY A 228 -18.87 -13.09 -4.35
C GLY A 228 -19.93 -12.30 -3.59
N ARG A 229 -20.03 -10.98 -3.75
CA ARG A 229 -21.18 -10.21 -3.26
C ARG A 229 -22.42 -10.50 -4.12
N PHE A 230 -23.54 -10.79 -3.46
CA PHE A 230 -24.86 -10.81 -4.12
C PHE A 230 -25.33 -9.37 -4.39
N HIS A 231 -26.11 -9.15 -5.45
CA HIS A 231 -26.65 -7.84 -5.82
C HIS A 231 -28.17 -7.84 -5.68
N VAL A 232 -28.66 -7.23 -4.60
CA VAL A 232 -30.09 -7.06 -4.32
C VAL A 232 -30.72 -6.14 -5.35
N ARG A 233 -31.70 -6.66 -6.10
CA ARG A 233 -32.44 -5.94 -7.15
C ARG A 233 -33.66 -5.20 -6.61
N TYR A 234 -34.25 -5.67 -5.52
CA TYR A 234 -35.50 -5.18 -4.93
C TYR A 234 -35.30 -4.65 -3.49
N PRO A 235 -34.46 -3.60 -3.30
CA PRO A 235 -33.99 -3.16 -1.98
C PRO A 235 -35.05 -2.56 -1.05
N ARG A 236 -36.32 -2.48 -1.48
CA ARG A 236 -37.44 -1.86 -0.75
C ARG A 236 -38.51 -2.84 -0.31
N ASP A 237 -38.43 -4.10 -0.74
CA ASP A 237 -39.52 -5.08 -0.67
C ASP A 237 -39.59 -5.79 0.70
N GLY A 238 -39.05 -5.16 1.74
CA GLY A 238 -39.01 -5.69 3.11
C GLY A 238 -38.15 -6.96 3.22
N LYS A 239 -38.62 -7.92 4.03
CA LYS A 239 -38.01 -9.26 4.14
C LYS A 239 -38.51 -10.13 2.98
N HIS A 240 -37.60 -10.57 2.13
CA HIS A 240 -37.92 -11.34 0.91
C HIS A 240 -36.77 -12.29 0.52
N VAL A 241 -36.91 -12.97 -0.62
CA VAL A 241 -35.90 -13.88 -1.17
C VAL A 241 -35.67 -13.55 -2.63
N GLU A 242 -34.42 -13.35 -3.04
CA GLU A 242 -34.03 -13.18 -4.44
C GLU A 242 -33.30 -14.43 -4.96
N ALA A 243 -33.66 -14.88 -6.17
CA ALA A 243 -33.11 -16.08 -6.79
C ALA A 243 -32.45 -15.75 -8.15
N ASP A 244 -31.12 -15.81 -8.20
CA ASP A 244 -30.36 -15.66 -9.45
C ASP A 244 -30.29 -17.00 -10.17
N LEU A 245 -31.23 -17.21 -11.10
CA LEU A 245 -31.29 -18.41 -11.95
C LEU A 245 -30.08 -18.54 -12.90
N SER A 246 -29.37 -17.47 -13.25
CA SER A 246 -28.19 -17.53 -14.12
C SER A 246 -27.00 -18.13 -13.38
N HIS A 247 -26.70 -17.59 -12.21
CA HIS A 247 -25.61 -18.06 -11.36
C HIS A 247 -25.98 -19.32 -10.57
N GLN A 248 -27.28 -19.58 -10.36
CA GLN A 248 -27.84 -20.68 -9.56
C GLN A 248 -27.59 -20.50 -8.05
N VAL A 249 -27.82 -19.28 -7.56
CA VAL A 249 -27.73 -18.91 -6.13
C VAL A 249 -29.00 -18.18 -5.66
N LEU A 250 -29.34 -18.36 -4.39
CA LEU A 250 -30.50 -17.76 -3.75
C LEU A 250 -30.04 -16.97 -2.53
N ALA A 251 -30.62 -15.80 -2.28
CA ALA A 251 -30.30 -14.94 -1.17
C ALA A 251 -31.55 -14.55 -0.37
N GLU A 252 -31.53 -14.78 0.95
CA GLU A 252 -32.48 -14.21 1.89
C GLU A 252 -32.11 -12.75 2.16
N ILE A 253 -33.08 -11.85 1.99
CA ILE A 253 -32.89 -10.40 2.11
C ILE A 253 -33.76 -9.88 3.27
N GLU A 254 -33.16 -9.11 4.16
CA GLU A 254 -33.84 -8.38 5.24
C GLU A 254 -34.09 -6.91 4.85
N PRO A 255 -35.05 -6.23 5.52
CA PRO A 255 -35.37 -4.83 5.25
C PRO A 255 -34.14 -3.92 5.24
N GLY A 256 -34.06 -3.04 4.23
CA GLY A 256 -32.87 -2.21 3.98
C GLY A 256 -31.83 -2.82 3.03
N ALA A 257 -32.22 -3.85 2.27
CA ALA A 257 -31.36 -4.57 1.31
C ALA A 257 -30.18 -5.33 1.99
N HIS A 258 -30.38 -5.76 3.22
CA HIS A 258 -29.38 -6.50 3.97
C HIS A 258 -29.46 -7.99 3.62
N VAL A 259 -28.51 -8.48 2.82
CA VAL A 259 -28.36 -9.91 2.54
C VAL A 259 -28.07 -10.65 3.86
N HIS A 260 -28.99 -11.53 4.27
CA HIS A 260 -28.85 -12.32 5.48
C HIS A 260 -28.04 -13.60 5.21
N GLN A 261 -28.52 -14.44 4.29
CA GLN A 261 -27.86 -15.70 3.93
C GLN A 261 -27.97 -15.99 2.42
N ILE A 262 -26.85 -16.40 1.82
CA ILE A 262 -26.70 -16.80 0.41
C ILE A 262 -26.44 -18.31 0.35
N PHE A 263 -27.23 -18.98 -0.47
CA PHE A 263 -27.23 -20.42 -0.68
C PHE A 263 -26.95 -20.78 -2.14
N THR A 264 -26.38 -21.97 -2.36
CA THR A 264 -26.36 -22.61 -3.68
C THR A 264 -27.68 -23.33 -3.91
N MET A 265 -28.36 -23.03 -5.02
CA MET A 265 -29.58 -23.74 -5.44
C MET A 265 -29.36 -24.55 -6.74
N SER A 266 -30.38 -25.28 -7.18
CA SER A 266 -30.50 -25.78 -8.54
C SER A 266 -31.91 -25.52 -9.02
N SER A 267 -32.08 -24.82 -10.15
CA SER A 267 -33.39 -24.61 -10.77
C SER A 267 -33.81 -25.82 -11.60
N GLY A 268 -35.03 -25.76 -12.17
CA GLY A 268 -35.44 -26.64 -13.25
C GLY A 268 -34.48 -26.57 -14.44
N LYS A 269 -34.27 -27.73 -15.10
CA LYS A 269 -33.51 -27.86 -16.35
C LYS A 269 -34.25 -27.17 -17.52
N PRO A 270 -33.59 -26.85 -18.64
CA PRO A 270 -34.23 -26.10 -19.75
C PRO A 270 -35.51 -26.71 -20.32
N SER A 271 -35.70 -28.05 -20.25
CA SER A 271 -36.94 -28.71 -20.71
C SER A 271 -38.09 -28.67 -19.70
N THR A 272 -37.85 -28.22 -18.48
CA THR A 272 -38.80 -28.10 -17.35
C THR A 272 -38.32 -26.95 -16.46
N PRO A 273 -38.38 -25.69 -16.95
CA PRO A 273 -37.80 -24.54 -16.25
C PRO A 273 -38.53 -24.25 -14.94
N THR A 274 -37.84 -23.57 -14.03
CA THR A 274 -38.52 -22.88 -12.91
C THR A 274 -39.29 -21.69 -13.47
N VAL A 275 -40.55 -21.57 -13.06
CA VAL A 275 -41.49 -20.48 -13.39
C VAL A 275 -41.98 -19.80 -12.11
#